data_AF-A0A662PQ76-F1
#
_entry.id   AF-A0A662PQ76-F1
#
_cell.length_a   1.000
_cell.length_b   1.000
_cell.length_c   1.000
_cell.angle_alpha   90.00
_cell.angle_beta   90.00
_cell.angle_gamma   90.00
#
_symmetry.space_group_name_H-M   'P 1'
#
loop_
_entity.id
_entity.type
_entity.pdbx_description
1 polymer ?
#
loop_
_entity_poly.entity_id
_entity_poly.type
_entity_poly.pdbx_seq_one_letter_code
_entity_poly.pdbx_strand_id
1 'polypeptide(L)'
;MEIRESTIYEWFRKLLESSQRLFHSNDVIHVSEVSGCLRKAYYTRRTPMKAADTVHVIMTIGNGVHQQLQQYLAGQGWRSEVEVTWNFKKFRLTGHIDLYHPKENIVVELKTINKKPGKPYQNHLIQLNAYMKMISAAKGYLVYIARDGHVKVFRHRFDKQLWSQTIKRAFYLWYSLRDNKPPKPERSPLCNYCPFRWTCFSKS
;
A
#
# COMPACT_ATOMS: atom_id res chain seq x y z
N MET A 1 15.78 32.96 11.52
CA MET A 1 15.02 31.69 11.63
C MET A 1 15.98 30.62 12.07
N GLU A 2 15.77 30.03 13.24
CA GLU A 2 16.62 28.94 13.75
C GLU A 2 16.07 27.60 13.25
N ILE A 3 16.90 26.75 12.65
CA ILE A 3 16.51 25.42 12.16
C ILE A 3 16.83 24.40 13.26
N ARG A 4 15.80 23.74 13.80
CA ARG A 4 15.91 22.68 14.82
C ARG A 4 15.45 21.34 14.25
N GLU A 5 15.76 20.24 14.92
CA GLU A 5 15.29 18.90 14.53
C GLU A 5 13.75 18.86 14.36
N SER A 6 13.01 19.49 15.27
CA SER A 6 11.55 19.62 15.19
C SER A 6 11.09 20.32 13.90
N THR A 7 11.86 21.30 13.42
CA THR A 7 11.59 22.00 12.15
C THR A 7 11.76 21.04 10.96
N ILE A 8 12.80 20.21 10.99
CA ILE A 8 13.05 19.22 9.93
C ILE A 8 11.98 18.13 9.92
N TYR A 9 11.60 17.59 11.08
CA TYR A 9 10.51 16.61 11.19
C TYR A 9 9.18 17.15 10.65
N GLU A 10 8.89 18.41 10.97
CA GLU A 10 7.70 19.10 10.46
C GLU A 10 7.71 19.24 8.92
N TRP A 11 8.87 19.49 8.31
CA TRP A 11 9.00 19.51 6.84
C TRP A 11 8.71 18.15 6.22
N PHE A 12 9.27 17.06 6.76
CA PHE A 12 8.98 15.70 6.29
C PHE A 12 7.50 15.33 6.46
N ARG A 13 6.87 15.75 7.57
CA ARG A 13 5.44 15.56 7.78
C ARG A 13 4.63 16.27 6.70
N LYS A 14 4.87 17.56 6.48
CA LYS A 14 4.19 18.37 5.45
C LYS A 14 4.37 17.78 4.05
N LEU A 15 5.59 17.33 3.71
CA LEU A 15 5.89 16.70 2.42
C LEU A 15 5.06 15.42 2.19
N LEU A 16 4.90 14.59 3.22
CA LEU A 16 4.05 13.41 3.12
C LEU A 16 2.56 13.77 3.07
N GLU A 17 2.11 14.74 3.86
CA GLU A 17 0.72 15.20 3.81
C GLU A 17 0.36 15.79 2.45
N SER A 18 1.26 16.54 1.81
CA SER A 18 1.04 17.08 0.47
C SER A 18 1.04 16.02 -0.63
N SER A 19 1.68 14.86 -0.40
CA SER A 19 1.74 13.76 -1.36
C SER A 19 0.70 12.66 -1.10
N GLN A 20 0.10 12.64 0.10
CA GLN A 20 -0.98 11.72 0.43
C GLN A 20 -2.24 12.13 -0.31
N ARG A 21 -2.71 11.23 -1.17
CA ARG A 21 -4.03 11.35 -1.79
C ARG A 21 -5.08 11.24 -0.68
N LEU A 22 -5.82 12.31 -0.45
CA LEU A 22 -6.90 12.31 0.54
C LEU A 22 -8.02 11.37 0.07
N PHE A 23 -8.24 10.30 0.84
CA PHE A 23 -9.25 9.27 0.54
C PHE A 23 -10.64 9.72 0.99
N HIS A 24 -11.29 10.57 0.21
CA HIS A 24 -12.52 11.23 0.66
C HIS A 24 -13.80 10.39 0.51
N SER A 25 -13.86 9.47 -0.46
CA SER A 25 -15.10 8.72 -0.73
C SER A 25 -15.05 7.30 -0.16
N ASN A 26 -16.10 6.92 0.57
CA ASN A 26 -16.29 5.54 1.02
C ASN A 26 -16.57 4.58 -0.14
N ASP A 27 -17.00 5.09 -1.30
CA ASP A 27 -17.28 4.28 -2.50
C ASP A 27 -16.06 4.08 -3.38
N VAL A 28 -14.89 4.55 -2.95
CA VAL A 28 -13.59 4.26 -3.55
C VAL A 28 -12.75 3.53 -2.53
N ILE A 29 -12.57 2.23 -2.73
CA ILE A 29 -11.72 1.38 -1.91
C ILE A 29 -10.38 1.20 -2.63
N HIS A 30 -9.27 1.29 -1.91
CA HIS A 30 -7.96 1.10 -2.51
C HIS A 30 -7.41 -0.31 -2.31
N VAL A 31 -6.70 -0.83 -3.31
CA VAL A 31 -6.05 -2.15 -3.24
C VAL A 31 -5.12 -2.23 -2.04
N SER A 32 -4.37 -1.16 -1.73
CA SER A 32 -3.47 -1.10 -0.57
C SER A 32 -4.21 -1.23 0.78
N GLU A 33 -5.45 -0.72 0.88
CA GLU A 33 -6.27 -0.82 2.09
C GLU A 33 -6.73 -2.26 2.35
N VAL A 34 -7.15 -2.94 1.28
CA VAL A 34 -7.66 -4.32 1.37
C VAL A 34 -6.54 -5.36 1.37
N SER A 35 -5.32 -4.96 1.07
CA SER A 35 -4.14 -5.84 1.14
C SER A 35 -3.60 -5.98 2.56
N GLY A 36 -3.74 -4.94 3.39
CA GLY A 36 -3.34 -4.92 4.80
C GLY A 36 -4.50 -5.11 5.78
N CYS A 37 -4.31 -4.78 7.06
CA CYS A 37 -5.33 -4.91 8.10
C CYS A 37 -6.55 -4.01 7.84
N LEU A 38 -7.74 -4.60 7.66
CA LEU A 38 -8.97 -3.84 7.37
C LEU A 38 -9.38 -2.90 8.49
N ARG A 39 -9.16 -3.29 9.75
CA ARG A 39 -9.48 -2.43 10.90
C ARG A 39 -8.57 -1.21 10.95
N LYS A 40 -7.29 -1.35 10.57
CA LYS A 40 -6.39 -0.20 10.39
C LYS A 40 -6.90 0.72 9.28
N ALA A 41 -7.25 0.17 8.11
CA ALA A 41 -7.78 0.95 6.99
C ALA A 41 -9.04 1.74 7.39
N TYR A 42 -9.99 1.08 8.08
CA TYR A 42 -11.18 1.73 8.63
C TYR A 42 -10.83 2.91 9.55
N TYR A 43 -9.95 2.72 10.54
CA TYR A 43 -9.59 3.82 11.43
C TYR A 43 -8.80 4.93 10.73
N THR A 44 -7.94 4.61 9.76
CA THR A 44 -7.26 5.62 8.94
C THR A 44 -8.27 6.53 8.22
N ARG A 45 -9.39 5.98 7.72
CA ARG A 45 -10.47 6.77 7.09
C ARG A 45 -11.24 7.63 8.09
N ARG A 46 -11.47 7.13 9.30
CA ARG A 46 -12.36 7.75 10.29
C ARG A 46 -11.66 8.74 11.22
N THR A 47 -10.41 8.46 11.54
CA THR A 47 -9.63 9.25 12.48
C THR A 47 -8.18 9.20 12.01
N PRO A 48 -7.79 10.06 11.06
CA PRO A 48 -6.40 10.15 10.63
C PRO A 48 -5.54 10.51 11.85
N MET A 49 -4.83 9.52 12.40
CA MET A 49 -3.90 9.74 13.50
C MET A 49 -2.54 10.13 12.94
N LYS A 50 -1.89 11.08 13.61
CA LYS A 50 -0.50 11.45 13.32
C LYS A 50 0.40 10.25 13.59
N ALA A 51 1.18 9.84 12.59
CA ALA A 51 2.27 8.90 12.82
C ALA A 51 3.40 9.61 13.59
N ALA A 52 4.29 8.83 14.21
CA ALA A 52 5.49 9.38 14.83
C ALA A 52 6.39 10.03 13.77
N ASP A 53 7.11 11.09 14.14
CA ASP A 53 7.94 11.87 13.20
C ASP A 53 8.98 11.02 12.47
N THR A 54 9.58 10.06 13.16
CA THR A 54 10.55 9.11 12.59
C THR A 54 9.93 8.25 11.48
N VAL A 55 8.63 7.92 11.58
CA VAL A 55 7.91 7.18 10.54
C VAL A 55 7.80 8.02 9.27
N HIS A 56 7.58 9.33 9.39
CA HIS A 56 7.52 10.22 8.23
C HIS A 56 8.85 10.24 7.46
N VAL A 57 9.97 10.41 8.16
CA VAL A 57 11.31 10.39 7.54
C VAL A 57 11.58 9.04 6.84
N ILE A 58 11.30 7.93 7.53
CA ILE A 58 11.46 6.56 7.03
C ILE A 58 10.65 6.34 5.75
N MET A 59 9.40 6.81 5.71
CA MET A 59 8.52 6.71 4.55
C MET A 59 9.04 7.56 3.39
N THR A 60 9.47 8.80 3.64
CA THR A 60 10.00 9.68 2.60
C THR A 60 11.26 9.12 1.95
N ILE A 61 12.18 8.54 2.73
CA ILE A 61 13.35 7.83 2.18
C ILE A 61 12.90 6.69 1.26
N GLY A 62 11.93 5.90 1.70
CA GLY A 62 11.38 4.80 0.90
C GLY A 62 10.75 5.27 -0.42
N ASN A 63 9.92 6.33 -0.34
CA ASN A 63 9.26 6.94 -1.49
C ASN A 63 10.27 7.54 -2.48
N GLY A 64 11.34 8.17 -1.98
CA GLY A 64 12.39 8.75 -2.84
C GLY A 64 13.11 7.69 -3.66
N VAL A 65 13.47 6.55 -3.06
CA VAL A 65 14.09 5.41 -3.78
C VAL A 65 13.14 4.84 -4.82
N HIS A 66 11.87 4.66 -4.46
CA HIS A 66 10.82 4.21 -5.38
C HIS A 66 10.67 5.14 -6.58
N GLN A 67 10.48 6.43 -6.33
CA GLN A 67 10.23 7.45 -7.36
C GLN A 67 11.39 7.54 -8.35
N GLN A 68 12.63 7.50 -7.88
CA GLN A 68 13.81 7.54 -8.77
C GLN A 68 13.85 6.32 -9.70
N LEU A 69 13.57 5.12 -9.18
CA LEU A 69 13.55 3.90 -9.99
C LEU A 69 12.37 3.93 -10.99
N GLN A 70 11.20 4.39 -10.57
CA GLN A 70 10.04 4.57 -11.44
C GLN A 70 10.33 5.53 -12.58
N GLN A 71 10.92 6.69 -12.29
CA GLN A 71 11.29 7.70 -13.29
C GLN A 71 12.31 7.16 -14.29
N TYR A 72 13.36 6.49 -13.81
CA TYR A 72 14.35 5.88 -14.69
C TYR A 72 13.73 4.85 -15.63
N LEU A 73 12.92 3.92 -15.10
CA LEU A 73 12.31 2.86 -15.89
C LEU A 73 11.21 3.37 -16.82
N ALA A 74 10.52 4.47 -16.48
CA ALA A 74 9.61 5.14 -17.40
C ALA A 74 10.31 5.57 -18.69
N GLY A 75 11.54 6.08 -18.58
CA GLY A 75 12.40 6.38 -19.73
C GLY A 75 12.86 5.15 -20.52
N GLN A 76 12.70 3.95 -19.97
CA GLN A 76 13.05 2.66 -20.59
C GLN A 76 11.81 1.90 -21.11
N GLY A 77 10.67 2.58 -21.29
CA GLY A 77 9.45 2.00 -21.85
C GLY A 77 8.52 1.32 -20.84
N TRP A 78 8.80 1.45 -19.54
CA TRP A 78 7.83 1.11 -18.50
C TRP A 78 6.80 2.22 -18.32
N ARG A 79 5.64 1.89 -17.78
CA ARG A 79 4.66 2.85 -17.28
C ARG A 79 4.70 2.82 -15.75
N SER A 80 4.85 3.96 -15.11
CA SER A 80 4.84 4.09 -13.65
C SER A 80 3.51 4.63 -13.12
N GLU A 81 3.17 4.33 -11.87
CA GLU A 81 1.97 4.84 -11.19
C GLU A 81 0.67 4.59 -11.98
N VAL A 82 0.56 3.42 -12.62
CA VAL A 82 -0.58 3.11 -13.50
C VAL A 82 -1.83 2.92 -12.66
N GLU A 83 -2.79 3.85 -12.79
CA GLU A 83 -4.09 3.73 -12.14
C GLU A 83 -4.91 2.62 -12.80
N VAL A 84 -5.43 1.71 -11.99
CA VAL A 84 -6.33 0.64 -12.41
C VAL A 84 -7.57 0.64 -11.55
N THR A 85 -8.73 0.41 -12.16
CA THR A 85 -10.02 0.44 -11.44
C THR A 85 -10.88 -0.78 -11.81
N TRP A 86 -11.48 -1.40 -10.80
CA TRP A 86 -12.46 -2.48 -10.93
C TRP A 86 -13.81 -2.05 -10.35
N ASN A 87 -14.86 -2.05 -11.17
CA ASN A 87 -16.17 -1.52 -10.80
C ASN A 87 -17.13 -2.62 -10.29
N PHE A 88 -17.71 -2.45 -9.10
CA PHE A 88 -18.68 -3.38 -8.48
C PHE A 88 -20.14 -2.86 -8.51
N LYS A 89 -20.47 -1.96 -9.45
CA LYS A 89 -21.72 -1.17 -9.52
C LYS A 89 -21.95 -0.22 -8.34
N LYS A 90 -21.77 -0.67 -7.09
CA LYS A 90 -22.01 0.10 -5.86
C LYS A 90 -20.81 0.94 -5.43
N PHE A 91 -19.60 0.43 -5.67
CA PHE A 91 -18.34 1.08 -5.35
C PHE A 91 -17.28 0.61 -6.33
N ARG A 92 -16.10 1.23 -6.30
CA ARG A 92 -14.95 0.85 -7.12
C ARG A 92 -13.74 0.49 -6.26
N LEU A 93 -12.98 -0.50 -6.72
CA LEU A 93 -11.67 -0.85 -6.20
C LEU A 93 -10.60 -0.25 -7.11
N THR A 94 -9.79 0.66 -6.57
CA THR A 94 -8.76 1.39 -7.32
C THR A 94 -7.36 1.05 -6.81
N GLY A 95 -6.41 0.92 -7.72
CA GLY A 95 -5.02 0.57 -7.44
C GLY A 95 -4.06 1.42 -8.24
N HIS A 96 -2.82 1.52 -7.77
CA HIS A 96 -1.72 2.16 -8.48
C HIS A 96 -0.60 1.16 -8.59
N ILE A 97 -0.33 0.71 -9.81
CA ILE A 97 0.75 -0.23 -10.10
C ILE A 97 2.03 0.58 -10.18
N ASP A 98 3.03 0.23 -9.37
CA ASP A 98 4.30 0.96 -9.34
C ASP A 98 4.94 1.00 -10.73
N LEU A 99 4.96 -0.15 -11.42
CA LEU A 99 5.58 -0.34 -12.72
C LEU A 99 4.83 -1.39 -13.56
N TYR A 100 4.52 -1.05 -14.82
CA TYR A 100 3.93 -1.95 -15.82
C TYR A 100 4.71 -1.87 -17.13
N HIS A 101 5.16 -3.03 -17.64
CA HIS A 101 5.78 -3.14 -18.95
C HIS A 101 4.75 -3.60 -19.99
N PRO A 102 4.30 -2.74 -20.92
CA PRO A 102 3.19 -3.07 -21.82
C PRO A 102 3.51 -4.15 -22.85
N LYS A 103 4.73 -4.17 -23.42
CA LYS A 103 5.11 -5.18 -24.43
C LYS A 103 5.25 -6.58 -23.83
N GLU A 104 5.97 -6.69 -22.72
CA GLU A 104 6.18 -7.95 -22.00
C GLU A 104 5.00 -8.39 -21.10
N ASN A 105 4.00 -7.52 -20.93
CA ASN A 105 2.85 -7.70 -20.05
C ASN A 105 3.25 -8.10 -18.60
N ILE A 106 4.16 -7.32 -18.02
CA ILE A 106 4.74 -7.53 -16.69
C ILE A 106 4.31 -6.42 -15.74
N VAL A 107 3.85 -6.79 -14.54
CA VAL A 107 3.68 -5.84 -13.42
C VAL A 107 4.75 -6.06 -12.36
N VAL A 108 5.24 -4.97 -11.79
CA VAL A 108 6.22 -4.97 -10.70
C VAL A 108 5.67 -4.16 -9.54
N GLU A 109 5.69 -4.75 -8.35
CA GLU A 109 5.45 -4.10 -7.06
C GLU A 109 6.80 -3.92 -6.37
N LEU A 110 7.16 -2.69 -6.07
CA LEU A 110 8.39 -2.34 -5.37
C LEU A 110 8.10 -2.21 -3.86
N LYS A 111 9.04 -2.54 -2.99
CA LYS A 111 8.94 -2.32 -1.54
C LYS A 111 10.28 -2.01 -0.92
N THR A 112 10.41 -0.84 -0.29
CA THR A 112 11.57 -0.50 0.53
C THR A 112 11.35 -1.04 1.94
N ILE A 113 12.31 -1.81 2.46
CA ILE A 113 12.19 -2.50 3.75
C ILE A 113 13.51 -2.45 4.53
N ASN A 114 13.47 -2.75 5.83
CA ASN A 114 14.68 -2.74 6.65
C ASN A 114 15.66 -3.88 6.29
N LYS A 115 15.16 -5.11 6.09
CA LYS A 115 15.96 -6.30 5.81
C LYS A 115 15.25 -7.21 4.81
N LYS A 116 15.98 -7.79 3.85
CA LYS A 116 15.41 -8.71 2.85
C LYS A 116 14.67 -9.89 3.50
N PRO A 117 13.45 -10.24 3.06
CA PRO A 117 12.72 -11.33 3.66
C PRO A 117 13.10 -12.65 2.98
N GLY A 118 13.00 -13.76 3.72
CA GLY A 118 13.18 -15.11 3.14
C GLY A 118 12.03 -15.52 2.22
N LYS A 119 10.83 -15.02 2.49
CA LYS A 119 9.60 -15.24 1.71
C LYS A 119 8.83 -13.93 1.55
N PRO A 120 8.03 -13.75 0.49
CA PRO A 120 7.26 -12.53 0.32
C PRO A 120 6.22 -12.35 1.44
N TYR A 121 5.98 -11.12 1.87
CA TYR A 121 4.92 -10.81 2.81
C TYR A 121 3.54 -10.96 2.16
N GLN A 122 2.61 -11.60 2.87
CA GLN A 122 1.30 -11.97 2.32
C GLN A 122 0.50 -10.76 1.82
N ASN A 123 0.50 -9.67 2.56
CA ASN A 123 -0.18 -8.43 2.16
C ASN A 123 0.37 -7.87 0.84
N HIS A 124 1.68 -7.96 0.60
CA HIS A 124 2.26 -7.50 -0.66
C HIS A 124 1.95 -8.44 -1.83
N LEU A 125 1.85 -9.76 -1.58
CA LEU A 125 1.37 -10.69 -2.59
C LEU A 125 -0.10 -10.43 -2.96
N ILE A 126 -0.97 -10.15 -2.00
CA ILE A 126 -2.37 -9.79 -2.25
C ILE A 126 -2.45 -8.55 -3.15
N GLN A 127 -1.64 -7.52 -2.85
CA GLN A 127 -1.56 -6.30 -3.64
C GLN A 127 -1.12 -6.58 -5.09
N LEU A 128 0.03 -7.25 -5.27
CA LEU A 128 0.53 -7.63 -6.60
C LEU A 128 -0.47 -8.49 -7.37
N ASN A 129 -1.09 -9.47 -6.71
CA ASN A 129 -2.06 -10.37 -7.34
C ASN A 129 -3.30 -9.62 -7.83
N ALA A 130 -3.78 -8.63 -7.07
CA ALA A 130 -4.89 -7.77 -7.49
C ALA A 130 -4.51 -6.98 -8.75
N TYR A 131 -3.34 -6.37 -8.78
CA TYR A 131 -2.84 -5.64 -9.94
C TYR A 131 -2.72 -6.50 -11.18
N MET A 132 -2.18 -7.72 -11.04
CA MET A 132 -2.12 -8.68 -12.14
C MET A 132 -3.51 -8.95 -12.73
N LYS A 133 -4.53 -9.09 -11.88
CA LYS A 133 -5.90 -9.31 -12.36
C LYS A 133 -6.49 -8.07 -13.04
N MET A 134 -6.31 -6.90 -12.44
CA MET A 134 -6.93 -5.67 -12.92
C MET A 134 -6.41 -5.20 -14.28
N ILE A 135 -5.16 -5.53 -14.62
CA ILE A 135 -4.57 -5.23 -15.94
C ILE A 135 -4.39 -6.47 -16.84
N SER A 136 -4.82 -7.64 -16.40
CA SER A 136 -4.61 -8.93 -17.10
C SER A 136 -3.12 -9.21 -17.40
N ALA A 137 -2.26 -8.96 -16.40
CA ALA A 137 -0.83 -9.18 -16.51
C ALA A 137 -0.47 -10.66 -16.60
N ALA A 138 0.48 -11.00 -17.48
CA ALA A 138 0.97 -12.36 -17.65
C ALA A 138 1.94 -12.77 -16.52
N LYS A 139 2.74 -11.82 -16.02
CA LYS A 139 3.78 -12.05 -15.00
C LYS A 139 3.74 -10.93 -13.97
N GLY A 140 3.93 -11.30 -12.70
CA GLY A 140 4.10 -10.35 -11.61
C GLY A 140 5.45 -10.56 -10.92
N TYR A 141 6.09 -9.46 -10.51
CA TYR A 141 7.26 -9.51 -9.64
C TYR A 141 7.08 -8.62 -8.43
N LEU A 142 7.44 -9.17 -7.27
CA LEU A 142 7.54 -8.43 -6.03
C LEU A 142 9.02 -8.21 -5.72
N VAL A 143 9.44 -6.95 -5.71
CA VAL A 143 10.83 -6.55 -5.54
C VAL A 143 11.00 -5.85 -4.20
N TYR A 144 11.83 -6.42 -3.36
CA TYR A 144 12.21 -5.85 -2.08
C TYR A 144 13.59 -5.19 -2.18
N ILE A 145 13.66 -3.92 -1.83
CA ILE A 145 14.89 -3.14 -1.72
C ILE A 145 15.15 -2.96 -0.23
N ALA A 146 16.12 -3.69 0.31
CA ALA A 146 16.51 -3.58 1.70
C ALA A 146 17.41 -2.35 1.91
N ARG A 147 17.28 -1.71 3.08
CA ARG A 147 18.08 -0.53 3.44
C ARG A 147 19.58 -0.82 3.60
N ASP A 148 19.94 -2.09 3.74
CA ASP A 148 21.33 -2.56 3.73
C ASP A 148 21.89 -2.76 2.29
N GLY A 149 21.15 -2.30 1.27
CA GLY A 149 21.55 -2.36 -0.15
C GLY A 149 21.18 -3.66 -0.86
N HIS A 150 20.71 -4.69 -0.15
CA HIS A 150 20.35 -5.95 -0.80
C HIS A 150 18.99 -5.90 -1.48
N VAL A 151 18.89 -6.55 -2.65
CA VAL A 151 17.63 -6.70 -3.38
C VAL A 151 17.18 -8.16 -3.35
N LYS A 152 15.87 -8.37 -3.21
CA LYS A 152 15.24 -9.69 -3.36
C LYS A 152 14.02 -9.61 -4.25
N VAL A 153 14.01 -10.44 -5.29
CA VAL A 153 12.90 -10.53 -6.25
C VAL A 153 12.17 -11.86 -6.06
N PHE A 154 10.84 -11.80 -6.04
CA PHE A 154 9.97 -12.97 -6.07
C PHE A 154 9.06 -12.89 -7.30
N ARG A 155 9.06 -13.93 -8.12
CA ARG A 155 8.11 -14.08 -9.22
C ARG A 155 6.78 -14.59 -8.66
N HIS A 156 5.68 -14.00 -9.10
CA HIS A 156 4.32 -14.39 -8.76
C HIS A 156 3.53 -14.76 -10.03
N ARG A 157 2.69 -15.78 -9.91
CA ARG A 157 1.69 -16.15 -10.93
C ARG A 157 0.32 -15.82 -10.38
N PHE A 158 -0.58 -15.37 -11.24
CA PHE A 158 -1.92 -15.03 -10.81
C PHE A 158 -2.61 -16.18 -10.07
N ASP A 159 -3.17 -15.84 -8.91
CA ASP A 159 -3.89 -16.74 -8.02
C ASP A 159 -5.35 -16.26 -7.90
N LYS A 160 -6.28 -17.12 -8.33
CA LYS A 160 -7.73 -16.87 -8.29
C LYS A 160 -8.27 -16.77 -6.86
N GLN A 161 -7.69 -17.52 -5.91
CA GLN A 161 -8.11 -17.49 -4.50
C GLN A 161 -7.71 -16.18 -3.84
N LEU A 162 -6.48 -15.70 -4.08
CA LEU A 162 -6.05 -14.38 -3.61
C LEU A 162 -6.94 -13.27 -4.17
N TRP A 163 -7.34 -13.35 -5.45
CA TRP A 163 -8.26 -12.39 -6.04
C TRP A 163 -9.65 -12.42 -5.40
N SER A 164 -10.20 -13.63 -5.18
CA SER A 164 -11.48 -13.80 -4.47
C SER A 164 -11.42 -13.20 -3.06
N GLN A 165 -10.29 -13.39 -2.37
CA GLN A 165 -10.04 -12.79 -1.07
C GLN A 165 -10.01 -11.25 -1.15
N THR A 166 -9.30 -10.67 -2.12
CA THR A 166 -9.28 -9.22 -2.35
C THR A 166 -10.68 -8.65 -2.52
N ILE A 167 -11.52 -9.29 -3.36
CA ILE A 167 -12.92 -8.85 -3.57
C ILE A 167 -13.70 -8.90 -2.25
N LYS A 168 -13.65 -10.03 -1.52
CA LYS A 168 -14.37 -10.17 -0.24
C LYS A 168 -13.96 -9.10 0.76
N ARG A 169 -12.66 -8.81 0.84
CA ARG A 169 -12.09 -7.77 1.71
C ARG A 169 -12.53 -6.36 1.30
N ALA A 170 -12.60 -6.09 -0.01
CA ALA A 170 -13.10 -4.81 -0.53
C ALA A 170 -14.57 -4.56 -0.16
N PHE A 171 -15.44 -5.55 -0.38
CA PHE A 171 -16.83 -5.46 0.07
C PHE A 171 -16.93 -5.29 1.59
N TYR A 172 -16.16 -6.06 2.36
CA TYR A 172 -16.23 -5.97 3.82
C TYR A 172 -15.79 -4.60 4.34
N LEU A 173 -14.72 -4.03 3.80
CA LEU A 173 -14.28 -2.67 4.15
C LEU A 173 -15.33 -1.63 3.74
N TRP A 174 -15.89 -1.74 2.53
CA TRP A 174 -16.94 -0.84 2.05
C TRP A 174 -18.18 -0.85 2.95
N TYR A 175 -18.71 -2.03 3.31
CA TYR A 175 -19.83 -2.15 4.26
C TYR A 175 -19.46 -1.58 5.64
N SER A 176 -18.27 -1.90 6.13
CA SER A 176 -17.79 -1.41 7.43
C SER A 176 -17.74 0.12 7.49
N LEU A 177 -17.22 0.75 6.42
CA LEU A 177 -17.24 2.20 6.26
C LEU A 177 -18.69 2.68 6.25
N ARG A 178 -19.53 2.19 5.35
CA ARG A 178 -20.93 2.65 5.22
C ARG A 178 -21.71 2.56 6.54
N ASP A 179 -21.59 1.45 7.25
CA ASP A 179 -22.36 1.16 8.46
C ASP A 179 -21.72 1.73 9.74
N ASN A 180 -20.56 2.40 9.62
CA ASN A 180 -19.74 2.88 10.74
C ASN A 180 -19.41 1.79 11.78
N LYS A 181 -19.23 0.55 11.31
CA LYS A 181 -18.87 -0.60 12.14
C LYS A 181 -17.46 -1.07 11.79
N PRO A 182 -16.48 -0.98 12.72
CA PRO A 182 -15.11 -1.35 12.41
C PRO A 182 -15.02 -2.86 12.09
N PRO A 183 -14.17 -3.26 11.13
CA PRO A 183 -13.84 -4.66 10.90
C PRO A 183 -13.28 -5.35 12.15
N LYS A 184 -13.40 -6.69 12.24
CA LYS A 184 -12.74 -7.47 13.32
C LYS A 184 -11.21 -7.27 13.31
N PRO A 185 -10.53 -7.34 14.47
CA PRO A 185 -9.07 -7.27 14.52
C PRO A 185 -8.38 -8.37 13.70
N GLU A 186 -7.38 -8.00 12.91
CA GLU A 186 -6.48 -8.93 12.22
C GLU A 186 -5.11 -8.87 12.90
N ARG A 187 -4.90 -9.71 13.92
CA ARG A 187 -3.67 -9.72 14.72
C ARG A 187 -2.47 -10.15 13.87
N SER A 188 -1.38 -9.38 13.95
CA SER A 188 -0.12 -9.68 13.27
C SER A 188 1.05 -8.97 13.98
N PRO A 189 2.31 -9.34 13.69
CA PRO A 189 3.46 -8.59 14.21
C PRO A 189 3.45 -7.09 13.84
N LEU A 190 2.75 -6.72 12.76
CA LEU A 190 2.58 -5.32 12.35
C LEU A 190 1.75 -4.49 13.34
N CYS A 191 0.99 -5.14 14.24
CA CYS A 191 0.21 -4.45 15.28
C CYS A 191 1.10 -3.62 16.22
N ASN A 192 2.37 -4.02 16.42
CA ASN A 192 3.33 -3.28 17.25
C ASN A 192 3.68 -1.90 16.67
N TYR A 193 3.54 -1.73 15.36
CA TYR A 193 3.83 -0.50 14.64
C TYR A 193 2.55 0.22 14.18
N CYS A 194 1.37 -0.24 14.61
CA CYS A 194 0.10 0.35 14.22
C CYS A 194 -0.22 1.58 15.09
N PRO A 195 -0.49 2.76 14.51
CA PRO A 195 -0.86 3.95 15.28
C PRO A 195 -2.17 3.77 16.06
N PHE A 196 -3.03 2.83 15.63
CA PHE A 196 -4.30 2.51 16.26
C PHE A 196 -4.24 1.34 17.23
N ARG A 197 -3.03 0.88 17.64
CA ARG A 197 -2.86 -0.31 18.48
C ARG A 197 -3.78 -0.29 19.70
N TRP A 198 -3.76 0.79 20.47
CA TRP A 198 -4.53 0.94 21.71
C TRP A 198 -6.05 1.00 21.45
N THR A 199 -6.49 1.80 20.47
CA THR A 199 -7.90 1.89 20.05
C THR A 199 -8.44 0.57 19.49
N CYS A 200 -7.58 -0.22 18.85
CA CYS A 200 -7.92 -1.52 18.29
C CYS A 200 -8.20 -2.54 19.40
N PHE A 201 -7.37 -2.57 20.45
CA PHE A 201 -7.49 -3.51 21.57
C PHE A 201 -8.49 -3.09 22.64
N SER A 202 -8.84 -1.81 22.77
CA SER A 202 -9.85 -1.36 23.75
C SER A 202 -11.29 -1.60 23.30
N LYS A 203 -11.52 -1.78 22.00
CA LYS A 203 -12.83 -2.01 21.38
C LYS A 203 -12.93 -3.41 20.75
N SER A 204 -12.21 -4.40 21.28
CA SER A 204 -12.15 -5.77 20.74
C SER A 204 -13.11 -6.71 21.43
#